data_AF-A0A939X419-F1
#
_entry.id   AF-A0A939X419-F1
#
_cell.length_a   1.000
_cell.length_b   1.000
_cell.length_c   1.000
_cell.angle_alpha   90.00
_cell.angle_beta   90.00
_cell.angle_gamma   90.00
#
_symmetry.space_group_name_H-M   'P 1'
#
loop_
_entity.id
_entity.type
_entity.pdbx_description
1 polymer ?
#
loop_
_entity_poly.entity_id
_entity_poly.type
_entity_poly.pdbx_seq_one_letter_code
_entity_poly.pdbx_strand_id
1 'polypeptide(L)'
;MELYFLIPISYFDITRIEEEPLYKYYKILEKSNFPDWKIKDYFLYKVFPFFSTKEPWKKFFMNENNSPVAAYEKVTSTGESLADSSKVMYGTFTKNDGAERGEEGFRYNIEAVSKIIDFCHEREIIPVLVSTPQVDLLNGIYTQTDFFDTFYRFTDTLKEKYPGLIYLDYSQKPEYSSDYSLFFDATHLNKKGAKKFTAQIVQNLKSAGLLD
;
A
#
# COMPACT_ATOMS: atom_id res chain seq x y z
N MET A 1 -14.13 4.08 23.93
CA MET A 1 -13.04 4.48 23.03
C MET A 1 -13.20 3.62 21.80
N GLU A 2 -13.62 4.21 20.70
CA GLU A 2 -13.76 3.50 19.43
C GLU A 2 -12.39 3.25 18.83
N LEU A 3 -12.17 2.05 18.28
CA LEU A 3 -10.91 1.68 17.63
C LEU A 3 -11.10 1.73 16.12
N TYR A 4 -10.25 2.50 15.44
CA TYR A 4 -10.28 2.65 14.00
C TYR A 4 -9.11 1.89 13.37
N PHE A 5 -9.41 1.14 12.31
CA PHE A 5 -8.39 0.43 11.55
C PHE A 5 -8.36 0.95 10.11
N LEU A 6 -7.25 1.60 9.74
CA LEU A 6 -7.04 2.12 8.40
C LEU A 6 -6.60 0.97 7.48
N ILE A 7 -7.40 0.69 6.47
CA ILE A 7 -7.12 -0.32 5.45
C ILE A 7 -6.67 0.41 4.19
N PRO A 8 -5.36 0.39 3.87
CA PRO A 8 -4.87 1.03 2.65
C PRO A 8 -5.38 0.28 1.42
N ILE A 9 -6.03 1.00 0.51
CA ILE A 9 -6.41 0.49 -0.81
C ILE A 9 -5.43 1.05 -1.84
N SER A 10 -4.75 0.13 -2.50
CA SER A 10 -3.70 0.40 -3.48
C SER A 10 -4.28 0.38 -4.89
N TYR A 11 -3.74 1.24 -5.75
CA TYR A 11 -4.04 1.23 -7.18
C TYR A 11 -3.64 -0.09 -7.85
N PHE A 12 -2.65 -0.78 -7.28
CA PHE A 12 -1.91 -1.81 -7.99
C PHE A 12 -2.53 -3.18 -7.83
N ASP A 13 -3.18 -3.43 -6.70
CA ASP A 13 -3.50 -4.79 -6.29
C ASP A 13 -4.90 -5.24 -6.70
N ILE A 14 -5.75 -4.34 -7.21
CA ILE A 14 -7.19 -4.59 -7.38
C ILE A 14 -7.49 -5.81 -8.26
N THR A 15 -6.83 -5.93 -9.40
CA THR A 15 -7.02 -7.04 -10.37
C THR A 15 -5.91 -8.08 -10.32
N ARG A 16 -4.92 -7.88 -9.45
CA ARG A 16 -3.73 -8.73 -9.36
C ARG A 16 -3.85 -9.71 -8.19
N ILE A 17 -3.41 -10.95 -8.40
CA ILE A 17 -3.24 -11.94 -7.33
C ILE A 17 -1.75 -12.14 -7.13
N GLU A 18 -1.20 -11.54 -6.08
CA GLU A 18 0.20 -11.69 -5.72
C GLU A 18 0.39 -12.80 -4.70
N GLU A 19 1.16 -13.83 -5.07
CA GLU A 19 1.66 -14.83 -4.13
C GLU A 19 2.93 -14.29 -3.46
N GLU A 20 2.74 -13.36 -2.54
CA GLU A 20 3.85 -12.82 -1.76
C GLU A 20 4.28 -13.84 -0.70
N PRO A 21 5.57 -14.23 -0.68
CA PRO A 21 5.99 -15.27 0.22
C PRO A 21 5.97 -14.75 1.67
N LEU A 22 5.10 -15.38 2.47
CA LEU A 22 4.83 -14.99 3.85
C LEU A 22 6.07 -15.03 4.76
N TYR A 23 7.20 -15.57 4.30
CA TYR A 23 8.44 -15.64 5.08
C TYR A 23 8.91 -14.28 5.61
N LYS A 24 8.59 -13.19 4.92
CA LYS A 24 8.95 -11.81 5.31
C LYS A 24 8.37 -11.44 6.68
N TYR A 25 7.24 -12.05 7.07
CA TYR A 25 6.54 -11.75 8.31
C TYR A 25 6.98 -12.59 9.51
N TYR A 26 7.87 -13.58 9.34
CA TYR A 26 8.36 -14.44 10.45
C TYR A 26 9.09 -13.66 11.56
N LYS A 27 9.56 -12.45 11.24
CA LYS A 27 10.21 -11.56 12.20
C LYS A 27 9.22 -10.83 13.12
N ILE A 28 7.98 -10.65 12.67
CA ILE A 28 7.00 -9.76 13.30
C ILE A 28 5.83 -10.55 13.87
N LEU A 29 5.32 -11.55 13.15
CA LEU A 29 4.15 -12.32 13.59
C LEU A 29 4.55 -13.49 14.49
N GLU A 30 3.67 -13.77 15.46
CA GLU A 30 3.73 -15.00 16.25
C GLU A 30 3.35 -16.22 15.40
N LYS A 31 3.83 -17.39 15.82
CA LYS A 31 3.60 -18.66 15.11
C LYS A 31 2.11 -18.98 14.94
N SER A 32 1.29 -18.69 15.96
CA SER A 32 -0.16 -18.93 15.94
C SER A 32 -0.90 -18.12 14.87
N ASN A 33 -0.30 -17.01 14.42
CA ASN A 33 -0.90 -16.10 13.45
C ASN A 33 -0.40 -16.35 12.01
N PHE A 34 0.35 -17.44 11.79
CA PHE A 34 0.83 -17.84 10.47
C PHE A 34 -0.05 -18.98 9.91
N PRO A 35 -0.80 -18.76 8.82
CA PRO A 35 -1.68 -19.79 8.26
C PRO A 35 -0.90 -21.04 7.79
N ASP A 36 0.30 -20.85 7.22
CA ASP A 36 1.17 -21.94 6.74
C ASP A 36 2.54 -21.91 7.41
N TRP A 37 2.58 -21.96 8.74
CA TRP A 37 3.84 -21.89 9.48
C TRP A 37 4.74 -23.11 9.20
N LYS A 38 5.97 -22.85 8.74
CA LYS A 38 7.00 -23.84 8.45
C LYS A 38 8.21 -23.60 9.35
N ILE A 39 8.58 -24.61 10.12
CA ILE A 39 9.73 -24.51 11.03
C ILE A 39 11.04 -24.24 10.29
N LYS A 40 11.20 -24.79 9.09
CA LYS A 40 12.38 -24.53 8.23
C LYS A 40 12.48 -23.06 7.86
N ASP A 41 11.37 -22.45 7.47
CA ASP A 41 11.31 -21.03 7.11
C ASP A 41 11.55 -20.16 8.35
N TYR A 42 11.04 -20.55 9.52
CA TYR A 42 11.34 -19.86 10.77
C TYR A 42 12.86 -19.77 11.04
N PHE A 43 13.57 -20.89 10.97
CA PHE A 43 15.02 -20.88 11.18
C PHE A 43 15.76 -20.13 10.08
N LEU A 44 15.36 -20.28 8.81
CA LEU A 44 16.01 -19.63 7.69
C LEU A 44 15.83 -18.10 7.68
N TYR A 45 14.62 -17.61 7.95
CA TYR A 45 14.28 -16.19 7.77
C TYR A 45 14.31 -15.38 9.07
N LYS A 46 14.15 -16.02 10.24
CA LYS A 46 14.24 -15.36 11.56
C LYS A 46 15.60 -15.54 12.21
N VAL A 47 16.11 -16.77 12.28
CA VAL A 47 17.33 -17.10 13.04
C VAL A 47 18.59 -16.90 12.20
N PHE A 48 18.57 -17.31 10.93
CA PHE A 48 19.71 -17.20 10.02
C PHE A 48 19.41 -16.46 8.70
N PRO A 49 18.88 -15.23 8.75
CA PRO A 49 18.47 -14.46 7.56
C PRO A 49 19.61 -14.17 6.58
N PHE A 50 20.86 -14.42 6.97
CA PHE A 50 22.02 -14.33 6.10
C PHE A 50 22.00 -15.39 4.98
N PHE A 51 21.56 -16.62 5.28
CA PHE A 51 21.47 -17.70 4.30
C PHE A 51 20.22 -17.62 3.41
N SER A 52 19.30 -16.69 3.71
CA SER A 52 18.07 -16.51 2.93
C SER A 52 18.23 -15.56 1.74
N THR A 53 19.41 -14.96 1.54
CA THR A 53 19.68 -14.03 0.43
C THR A 53 20.63 -14.63 -0.59
N LYS A 54 20.36 -14.42 -1.89
CA LYS A 54 21.20 -14.93 -2.99
C LYS A 54 22.64 -14.39 -2.99
N GLU A 55 22.86 -13.21 -2.41
CA GLU A 55 24.18 -12.54 -2.38
C GLU A 55 24.45 -11.89 -1.00
N PRO A 56 24.77 -12.70 0.04
CA PRO A 56 24.91 -12.22 1.42
C PRO A 56 26.01 -11.18 1.59
N TRP A 57 27.06 -11.30 0.77
CA TRP A 57 28.26 -10.46 0.79
C TRP A 57 27.98 -9.00 0.40
N LYS A 58 26.99 -8.74 -0.47
CA LYS A 58 26.64 -7.36 -0.87
C LYS A 58 26.15 -6.52 0.31
N LYS A 59 25.55 -7.13 1.33
CA LYS A 59 25.13 -6.43 2.56
C LYS A 59 26.29 -5.94 3.42
N PHE A 60 27.45 -6.60 3.35
CA PHE A 60 28.67 -6.14 4.02
C PHE A 60 29.30 -4.91 3.35
N PHE A 61 29.01 -4.70 2.06
CA PHE A 61 29.49 -3.54 1.30
C PHE A 61 28.41 -2.44 1.16
N MET A 62 27.22 -2.64 1.72
CA MET A 62 26.18 -1.61 1.80
C MET A 62 26.56 -0.59 2.89
N ASN A 63 27.06 0.56 2.45
CA ASN A 63 27.26 1.74 3.29
C ASN A 63 25.90 2.22 3.85
N GLU A 64 25.81 2.61 5.12
CA GLU A 64 24.56 3.10 5.76
C GLU A 64 23.91 4.26 4.98
N ASN A 65 24.73 5.05 4.28
CA ASN A 65 24.31 6.14 3.41
C ASN A 65 23.57 5.68 2.13
N ASN A 66 23.67 4.40 1.75
CA ASN A 66 22.95 3.78 0.63
C ASN A 66 21.80 2.88 1.10
N SER A 67 21.37 3.00 2.36
CA SER A 67 20.18 2.28 2.83
C SER A 67 18.90 2.88 2.23
N PRO A 68 17.84 2.07 2.01
CA PRO A 68 16.53 2.58 1.59
C PRO A 68 15.98 3.66 2.54
N VAL A 69 16.32 3.58 3.82
CA VAL A 69 15.95 4.56 4.85
C VAL A 69 16.69 5.89 4.64
N ALA A 70 18.00 5.85 4.38
CA ALA A 70 18.77 7.06 4.07
C ALA A 70 18.34 7.70 2.74
N ALA A 71 17.93 6.90 1.76
CA ALA A 71 17.33 7.39 0.51
C ALA A 71 15.96 8.05 0.79
N TYR A 72 15.13 7.44 1.63
CA TYR A 72 13.84 8.01 2.05
C TYR A 72 13.98 9.37 2.77
N GLU A 73 15.07 9.58 3.50
CA GLU A 73 15.31 10.81 4.27
C GLU A 73 15.95 11.96 3.46
N LYS A 74 16.60 11.69 2.33
CA LYS A 74 17.40 12.69 1.59
C LYS A 74 16.83 13.12 0.24
N VAL A 75 15.77 12.49 -0.25
CA VAL A 75 15.29 12.72 -1.62
C VAL A 75 14.30 13.89 -1.68
N THR A 76 14.72 14.95 -2.35
CA THR A 76 13.81 15.89 -3.02
C THR A 76 13.64 15.43 -4.46
N SER A 77 12.51 14.82 -4.78
CA SER A 77 12.23 14.38 -6.16
C SER A 77 11.90 15.59 -7.03
N THR A 78 12.54 15.67 -8.19
CA THR A 78 12.20 16.66 -9.23
C THR A 78 11.02 16.16 -10.05
N GLY A 79 10.30 17.06 -10.73
CA GLY A 79 9.21 16.66 -11.63
C GLY A 79 9.65 15.67 -12.71
N GLU A 80 10.87 15.80 -13.23
CA GLU A 80 11.45 14.85 -14.21
C GLU A 80 11.65 13.45 -13.59
N SER A 81 12.25 13.37 -12.39
CA SER A 81 12.44 12.09 -11.70
C SER A 81 11.11 11.40 -11.36
N LEU A 82 10.07 12.17 -11.03
CA LEU A 82 8.75 11.65 -10.77
C LEU A 82 8.03 11.23 -12.05
N ALA A 83 8.23 11.93 -13.17
CA ALA A 83 7.70 11.52 -14.46
C ALA A 83 8.27 10.16 -14.89
N ASP A 84 9.57 9.96 -14.73
CA ASP A 84 10.21 8.68 -15.03
C ASP A 84 9.78 7.58 -14.08
N SER A 85 9.72 7.88 -12.76
CA SER A 85 9.16 6.96 -11.78
C SER A 85 7.71 6.58 -12.10
N SER A 86 6.88 7.53 -12.56
CA SER A 86 5.48 7.27 -12.91
C SER A 86 5.37 6.28 -14.06
N LYS A 87 6.20 6.43 -15.11
CA LYS A 87 6.25 5.48 -16.23
C LYS A 87 6.72 4.10 -15.79
N VAL A 88 7.75 4.03 -14.94
CA VAL A 88 8.27 2.75 -14.41
C VAL A 88 7.22 2.04 -13.56
N MET A 89 6.55 2.77 -12.67
CA MET A 89 5.50 2.23 -11.82
C MET A 89 4.32 1.72 -12.66
N TYR A 90 3.80 2.56 -13.55
CA TYR A 90 2.74 2.15 -14.48
C TYR A 90 3.13 0.89 -15.28
N GLY A 91 4.33 0.87 -15.87
CA GLY A 91 4.83 -0.28 -16.62
C GLY A 91 5.06 -1.53 -15.78
N THR A 92 5.36 -1.39 -14.49
CA THR A 92 5.48 -2.52 -13.55
C THR A 92 4.12 -3.12 -13.24
N PHE A 93 3.11 -2.28 -12.96
CA PHE A 93 1.80 -2.75 -12.54
C PHE A 93 0.91 -3.23 -13.68
N THR A 94 1.12 -2.70 -14.88
CA THR A 94 0.45 -3.17 -16.10
C THR A 94 1.20 -4.29 -16.80
N LYS A 95 2.33 -4.74 -16.24
CA LYS A 95 3.09 -5.84 -16.82
C LYS A 95 2.30 -7.14 -16.72
N ASN A 96 2.21 -7.84 -17.84
CA ASN A 96 1.70 -9.21 -17.86
C ASN A 96 2.79 -10.18 -17.38
N ASP A 97 2.83 -10.39 -16.07
CA ASP A 97 3.76 -11.29 -15.37
C ASP A 97 3.05 -12.52 -14.75
N GLY A 98 1.78 -12.73 -15.10
CA GLY A 98 0.93 -13.80 -14.58
C GLY A 98 0.26 -13.48 -13.23
N ALA A 99 0.55 -12.34 -12.60
CA ALA A 99 -0.17 -11.86 -11.43
C ALA A 99 -1.43 -11.06 -11.81
N GLU A 100 -1.49 -10.43 -12.98
CA GLU A 100 -2.72 -9.82 -13.50
C GLU A 100 -3.76 -10.90 -13.86
N ARG A 101 -4.92 -10.88 -13.20
CA ARG A 101 -5.98 -11.90 -13.29
C ARG A 101 -7.35 -11.32 -13.67
N GLY A 102 -7.43 -10.04 -13.99
CA GLY A 102 -8.66 -9.35 -14.38
C GLY A 102 -9.77 -9.53 -13.34
N GLU A 103 -10.95 -9.96 -13.78
CA GLU A 103 -12.12 -10.15 -12.92
C GLU A 103 -11.95 -11.27 -11.88
N GLU A 104 -11.07 -12.25 -12.11
CA GLU A 104 -10.71 -13.23 -11.09
C GLU A 104 -9.97 -12.56 -9.94
N GLY A 105 -8.94 -11.76 -10.25
CA GLY A 105 -8.21 -10.99 -9.25
C GLY A 105 -9.08 -9.96 -8.56
N PHE A 106 -9.94 -9.25 -9.31
CA PHE A 106 -10.92 -8.32 -8.74
C PHE A 106 -11.76 -8.97 -7.64
N ARG A 107 -12.38 -10.11 -7.93
CA ARG A 107 -13.23 -10.83 -6.96
C ARG A 107 -12.41 -11.38 -5.80
N TYR A 108 -11.22 -11.91 -6.06
CA TYR A 108 -10.30 -12.38 -5.03
C TYR A 108 -9.97 -11.27 -4.02
N ASN A 109 -9.63 -10.06 -4.51
CA ASN A 109 -9.27 -8.95 -3.65
C ASN A 109 -10.48 -8.34 -2.92
N ILE A 110 -11.67 -8.32 -3.53
CA ILE A 110 -12.91 -7.98 -2.81
C ILE A 110 -13.11 -8.93 -1.64
N GLU A 111 -12.93 -10.24 -1.83
CA GLU A 111 -13.05 -11.23 -0.77
C GLU A 111 -11.97 -11.06 0.30
N ALA A 112 -10.73 -10.79 -0.09
CA ALA A 112 -9.62 -10.57 0.84
C ALA A 112 -9.86 -9.34 1.74
N VAL A 113 -10.25 -8.20 1.15
CA VAL A 113 -10.57 -6.99 1.92
C VAL A 113 -11.84 -7.20 2.76
N SER A 114 -12.84 -7.91 2.23
CA SER A 114 -14.04 -8.29 2.99
C SER A 114 -13.69 -9.03 4.28
N LYS A 115 -12.75 -10.00 4.24
CA LYS A 115 -12.31 -10.72 5.45
C LYS A 115 -11.70 -9.80 6.50
N ILE A 116 -10.99 -8.75 6.08
CA ILE A 116 -10.42 -7.75 7.00
C ILE A 116 -11.55 -6.90 7.63
N ILE A 117 -12.52 -6.47 6.82
CA ILE A 117 -13.69 -5.71 7.28
C ILE A 117 -14.52 -6.54 8.27
N ASP A 118 -14.83 -7.79 7.91
CA ASP A 118 -15.58 -8.72 8.76
C ASP A 118 -14.85 -8.94 10.10
N PHE A 119 -13.53 -9.17 10.06
CA PHE A 119 -12.71 -9.28 11.26
C PHE A 119 -12.80 -8.05 12.17
N CYS A 120 -12.84 -6.84 11.58
CA CYS A 120 -12.98 -5.59 12.32
C CYS A 120 -14.37 -5.49 12.98
N HIS A 121 -15.44 -5.74 12.22
CA HIS A 121 -16.82 -5.67 12.73
C HIS A 121 -17.07 -6.67 13.87
N GLU A 122 -16.58 -7.91 13.75
CA GLU A 122 -16.65 -8.93 14.81
C GLU A 122 -16.01 -8.50 16.13
N ARG A 123 -15.14 -7.49 16.11
CA ARG A 123 -14.34 -7.00 17.25
C ARG A 123 -14.66 -5.56 17.61
N GLU A 124 -15.76 -5.02 17.09
CA GLU A 124 -16.17 -3.64 17.34
C GLU A 124 -15.09 -2.61 16.92
N ILE A 125 -14.30 -2.97 15.90
CA ILE A 125 -13.32 -2.10 15.26
C ILE A 125 -13.99 -1.48 14.03
N ILE A 126 -13.84 -0.17 13.84
CA ILE A 126 -14.40 0.55 12.70
C ILE A 126 -13.36 0.53 11.56
N PRO A 127 -13.63 -0.21 10.46
CA PRO A 127 -12.74 -0.22 9.30
C PRO A 127 -12.92 1.07 8.50
N VAL A 128 -11.81 1.69 8.11
CA VAL A 128 -11.78 2.87 7.25
C VAL A 128 -10.88 2.56 6.06
N LEU A 129 -11.46 2.53 4.86
CA LEU A 129 -10.68 2.42 3.63
C LEU A 129 -9.95 3.73 3.36
N VAL A 130 -8.68 3.66 2.98
CA VAL A 130 -7.88 4.86 2.69
C VAL A 130 -7.05 4.65 1.43
N SER A 131 -7.17 5.55 0.46
CA SER A 131 -6.27 5.58 -0.69
C SER A 131 -5.27 6.71 -0.50
N THR A 132 -3.98 6.36 -0.51
CA THR A 132 -2.90 7.32 -0.25
C THR A 132 -2.64 8.22 -1.47
N PRO A 133 -2.14 9.45 -1.27
CA PRO A 133 -1.83 10.36 -2.37
C PRO A 133 -0.88 9.76 -3.40
N GLN A 134 -1.14 10.03 -4.68
CA GLN A 134 -0.28 9.69 -5.81
C GLN A 134 0.12 10.98 -6.54
N VAL A 135 1.24 10.98 -7.26
CA VAL A 135 1.61 12.15 -8.08
C VAL A 135 0.65 12.30 -9.26
N ASP A 136 0.34 13.55 -9.62
CA ASP A 136 -0.55 13.84 -10.75
C ASP A 136 -0.03 13.31 -12.10
N LEU A 137 1.30 13.20 -12.25
CA LEU A 137 1.95 12.62 -13.41
C LEU A 137 1.55 11.16 -13.64
N LEU A 138 1.43 10.37 -12.57
CA LEU A 138 0.99 8.98 -12.63
C LEU A 138 -0.52 8.90 -12.88
N ASN A 139 -1.30 9.72 -12.17
CA ASN A 139 -2.74 9.81 -12.37
C ASN A 139 -3.08 10.17 -13.83
N GLY A 140 -2.32 11.07 -14.45
CA GLY A 140 -2.48 11.46 -15.85
C GLY A 140 -2.21 10.33 -16.86
N ILE A 141 -1.40 9.32 -16.49
CA ILE A 141 -1.25 8.10 -17.30
C ILE A 141 -2.52 7.25 -17.17
N TYR A 142 -3.02 7.05 -15.95
CA TYR A 142 -4.21 6.24 -15.71
C TYR A 142 -5.50 6.83 -16.30
N THR A 143 -5.64 8.16 -16.37
CA THR A 143 -6.80 8.83 -17.02
C THR A 143 -6.95 8.46 -18.51
N GLN A 144 -5.89 7.95 -19.14
CA GLN A 144 -5.94 7.52 -20.55
C GLN A 144 -6.43 6.07 -20.71
N THR A 145 -6.86 5.43 -19.61
CA THR A 145 -7.28 4.03 -19.54
C THR A 145 -8.59 3.90 -18.74
N ASP A 146 -9.16 2.70 -18.68
CA ASP A 146 -10.32 2.34 -17.84
C ASP A 146 -9.94 2.04 -16.37
N PHE A 147 -8.71 2.36 -15.97
CA PHE A 147 -8.17 2.08 -14.65
C PHE A 147 -9.06 2.63 -13.53
N PHE A 148 -9.44 3.92 -13.60
CA PHE A 148 -10.22 4.55 -12.55
C PHE A 148 -11.63 3.98 -12.45
N ASP A 149 -12.23 3.56 -13.57
CA ASP A 149 -13.53 2.89 -13.55
C ASP A 149 -13.44 1.57 -12.78
N THR A 150 -12.40 0.78 -13.03
CA THR A 150 -12.14 -0.46 -12.28
C THR A 150 -11.83 -0.19 -10.82
N PHE A 151 -11.03 0.84 -10.53
CA PHE A 151 -10.64 1.23 -9.18
C PHE A 151 -11.86 1.67 -8.34
N TYR A 152 -12.70 2.54 -8.88
CA TYR A 152 -13.89 3.01 -8.16
C TYR A 152 -14.97 1.95 -8.08
N ARG A 153 -15.12 1.09 -9.10
CA ARG A 153 -15.98 -0.11 -9.02
C ARG A 153 -15.59 -0.99 -7.83
N PHE A 154 -14.30 -1.15 -7.52
CA PHE A 154 -13.84 -1.91 -6.37
C PHE A 154 -14.34 -1.31 -5.05
N THR A 155 -14.14 0.00 -4.85
CA THR A 155 -14.56 0.68 -3.62
C THR A 155 -16.08 0.76 -3.48
N ASP A 156 -16.80 0.92 -4.59
CA ASP A 156 -18.26 0.96 -4.61
C ASP A 156 -18.85 -0.41 -4.28
N THR A 157 -18.28 -1.48 -4.84
CA THR A 157 -18.67 -2.86 -4.50
C THR A 157 -18.52 -3.14 -3.01
N LEU A 158 -17.43 -2.68 -2.38
CA LEU A 158 -17.24 -2.82 -0.93
C LEU A 158 -18.26 -2.00 -0.13
N LYS A 159 -18.55 -0.77 -0.56
CA LYS A 159 -19.55 0.10 0.10
C LYS A 159 -20.97 -0.44 0.00
N GLU A 160 -21.33 -1.02 -1.14
CA GLU A 160 -22.62 -1.69 -1.32
C GLU A 160 -22.75 -2.91 -0.39
N LYS A 161 -21.67 -3.69 -0.27
CA LYS A 161 -21.64 -4.87 0.62
C LYS A 161 -21.65 -4.49 2.11
N TYR A 162 -21.04 -3.36 2.46
CA TYR A 162 -20.90 -2.89 3.84
C TYR A 162 -21.47 -1.47 4.00
N PRO A 163 -22.80 -1.35 4.20
CA PRO A 163 -23.43 -0.05 4.42
C PRO A 163 -22.80 0.69 5.60
N GLY A 164 -22.38 1.93 5.38
CA GLY A 164 -21.68 2.74 6.38
C GLY A 164 -20.15 2.63 6.33
N LEU A 165 -19.57 1.82 5.43
CA LEU A 165 -18.13 1.76 5.24
C LEU A 165 -17.56 3.12 4.80
N ILE A 166 -16.63 3.62 5.59
CA ILE A 166 -15.97 4.91 5.35
C ILE A 166 -14.84 4.69 4.33
N TYR A 167 -14.79 5.54 3.32
CA TYR A 167 -13.70 5.59 2.36
C TYR A 167 -13.15 7.01 2.24
N LEU A 168 -11.86 7.16 2.55
CA LEU A 168 -11.12 8.41 2.44
C LEU A 168 -10.15 8.32 1.26
N ASP A 169 -10.53 8.93 0.14
CA ASP A 169 -9.71 8.97 -1.06
C ASP A 169 -8.84 10.23 -1.12
N TYR A 170 -7.53 10.04 -1.02
CA TYR A 170 -6.54 11.11 -1.20
C TYR A 170 -5.71 10.98 -2.47
N SER A 171 -5.98 9.95 -3.27
CA SER A 171 -5.09 9.53 -4.37
C SER A 171 -4.95 10.57 -5.47
N GLN A 172 -5.97 11.39 -5.69
CA GLN A 172 -5.98 12.48 -6.69
C GLN A 172 -6.17 13.87 -6.07
N LYS A 173 -5.96 14.02 -4.75
CA LYS A 173 -6.17 15.30 -4.08
C LYS A 173 -5.14 16.34 -4.54
N PRO A 174 -5.53 17.50 -5.12
CA PRO A 174 -4.59 18.46 -5.67
C PRO A 174 -3.60 18.98 -4.63
N GLU A 175 -4.00 19.11 -3.37
CA GLU A 175 -3.16 19.56 -2.26
C GLU A 175 -1.98 18.61 -1.95
N TYR A 176 -1.99 17.40 -2.52
CA TYR A 176 -0.85 16.48 -2.52
C TYR A 176 -0.31 16.28 -3.93
N SER A 177 -1.15 15.86 -4.87
CA SER A 177 -0.75 15.28 -6.16
C SER A 177 0.14 16.19 -7.01
N SER A 178 -0.02 17.52 -6.85
CA SER A 178 0.77 18.55 -7.56
C SER A 178 1.96 19.10 -6.77
N ASP A 179 2.09 18.77 -5.47
CA ASP A 179 3.21 19.16 -4.62
C ASP A 179 4.25 18.03 -4.58
N TYR A 180 5.09 17.98 -5.62
CA TYR A 180 6.16 16.98 -5.80
C TYR A 180 7.16 16.95 -4.64
N SER A 181 7.25 18.03 -3.85
CA SER A 181 8.12 18.07 -2.66
C SER A 181 7.67 17.13 -1.55
N LEU A 182 6.48 16.54 -1.65
CA LEU A 182 5.92 15.58 -0.70
C LEU A 182 6.22 14.13 -1.03
N PHE A 183 6.82 13.85 -2.18
CA PHE A 183 7.00 12.50 -2.70
C PHE A 183 8.46 12.04 -2.66
N PHE A 184 8.65 10.75 -2.45
CA PHE A 184 9.90 10.03 -2.65
C PHE A 184 9.93 9.45 -4.07
N ASP A 185 8.82 8.87 -4.51
CA ASP A 185 8.59 8.38 -5.87
C ASP A 185 7.14 8.66 -6.29
N ALA A 186 6.72 8.16 -7.45
CA ALA A 186 5.38 8.42 -7.99
C ALA A 186 4.21 7.98 -7.08
N THR A 187 4.46 7.09 -6.12
CA THR A 187 3.43 6.40 -5.34
C THR A 187 3.63 6.48 -3.82
N HIS A 188 4.83 6.85 -3.38
CA HIS A 188 5.21 6.92 -1.98
C HIS A 188 5.55 8.35 -1.54
N LEU A 189 4.91 8.77 -0.45
CA LEU A 189 5.23 10.03 0.22
C LEU A 189 6.59 9.96 0.92
N ASN A 190 7.36 11.04 0.84
CA ASN A 190 8.54 11.23 1.68
C ASN A 190 8.13 11.62 3.12
N LYS A 191 9.10 11.82 4.02
CA LYS A 191 8.85 12.17 5.42
C LYS A 191 7.98 13.42 5.61
N LYS A 192 8.12 14.44 4.74
CA LYS A 192 7.31 15.67 4.77
C LYS A 192 5.88 15.35 4.34
N GLY A 193 5.72 14.63 3.23
CA GLY A 193 4.43 14.17 2.74
C GLY A 193 3.68 13.31 3.75
N ALA A 194 4.34 12.31 4.32
CA ALA A 194 3.76 11.41 5.32
C ALA A 194 3.26 12.17 6.56
N LYS A 195 4.05 13.11 7.10
CA LYS A 195 3.60 13.95 8.23
C LYS A 195 2.37 14.78 7.90
N LYS A 196 2.35 15.43 6.72
CA LYS A 196 1.20 16.21 6.24
C LYS A 196 -0.03 15.32 6.11
N PHE A 197 0.13 14.16 5.48
CA PHE A 197 -0.92 13.19 5.24
C PHE A 197 -1.51 12.61 6.53
N THR A 198 -0.67 12.19 7.48
CA THR A 198 -1.12 11.70 8.78
C THR A 198 -1.90 12.79 9.53
N ALA A 199 -1.42 14.04 9.54
CA ALA A 199 -2.15 15.13 10.17
C ALA A 199 -3.53 15.35 9.53
N GLN A 200 -3.61 15.29 8.20
CA GLN A 200 -4.88 15.41 7.46
C GLN A 200 -5.85 14.27 7.77
N ILE A 201 -5.38 13.01 7.84
CA ILE A 201 -6.23 11.88 8.21
C ILE A 201 -6.79 12.07 9.61
N VAL A 202 -5.94 12.39 10.59
CA VAL A 202 -6.37 12.61 11.97
C VAL A 202 -7.39 13.74 12.04
N GLN A 203 -7.17 14.84 11.31
CA GLN A 203 -8.12 15.94 11.24
C GLN A 203 -9.45 15.50 10.61
N ASN A 204 -9.42 14.78 9.49
CA ASN A 204 -10.63 14.33 8.80
C ASN A 204 -11.45 13.36 9.67
N LEU A 205 -10.77 12.47 10.40
CA LEU A 205 -11.42 11.59 11.38
C LEU A 205 -12.05 12.40 12.52
N LYS A 206 -11.34 13.40 13.09
CA LYS A 206 -11.91 14.30 14.11
C LYS A 206 -13.12 15.06 13.59
N SER A 207 -13.04 15.64 12.39
CA SER A 207 -14.13 16.40 11.77
C SER A 207 -15.34 15.54 11.42
N ALA A 208 -15.14 14.25 11.17
CA ALA A 208 -16.21 13.28 10.98
C ALA A 208 -16.82 12.77 12.30
N GLY A 209 -16.33 13.24 13.46
CA GLY A 209 -16.77 12.77 14.78
C GLY A 209 -16.24 11.38 15.14
N LEU A 210 -15.20 10.92 14.45
CA LEU A 210 -14.62 9.58 14.57
C LEU A 210 -13.38 9.55 15.48
N LEU A 211 -12.81 10.70 15.83
CA LEU A 211 -11.72 10.79 16.81
C LEU A 211 -11.96 11.98 17.72
N ASP A 212 -11.71 11.82 19.02
CA ASP A 212 -11.72 12.90 20.01
C ASP A 212 -10.42 13.72 19.95
#